data_AF-A0A1T4TW58-F1
#
_entry.id   AF-A0A1T4TW58-F1
#
_cell.length_a   1.000
_cell.length_b   1.000
_cell.length_c   1.000
_cell.angle_alpha   90.00
_cell.angle_beta   90.00
_cell.angle_gamma   90.00
#
_symmetry.space_group_name_H-M   'P 1'
#
loop_
_entity.id
_entity.type
_entity.pdbx_description
1 polymer ?
#
loop_
_entity_poly.entity_id
_entity_poly.type
_entity_poly.pdbx_seq_one_letter_code
_entity_poly.pdbx_strand_id
1 'polypeptide(L)'
;MDQQYSIFDKSFDSPEWLRRRDLMPAWLKVYTWVTFGLSLFMTVLVFLQIPDASGKLAGADAAGFWAGTLFAAALIAAVFLLPAILVLLEIKWAIWFNLVLGVLWIVLISSVAIFSDPAFLYVGITMFFYIPFWAGLLPLRRRWATEAVSGRARRRKNRAAIS
;
A
#
# COMPACT_ATOMS: atom_id res chain seq x y z
N MET A 1 19.23 -4.12 -57.30
CA MET A 1 19.81 -3.78 -55.99
C MET A 1 18.66 -3.86 -55.01
N ASP A 2 18.41 -5.07 -54.50
CA ASP A 2 17.20 -5.34 -53.73
C ASP A 2 17.52 -5.18 -52.26
N GLN A 3 16.98 -4.12 -51.67
CA GLN A 3 17.02 -3.90 -50.22
C GLN A 3 16.11 -4.93 -49.56
N GLN A 4 16.72 -6.00 -49.07
CA GLN A 4 16.08 -7.02 -48.27
C GLN A 4 15.58 -6.38 -46.97
N TYR A 5 14.29 -6.05 -46.92
CA TYR A 5 13.61 -5.64 -45.69
C TYR A 5 13.70 -6.80 -44.68
N SER A 6 14.58 -6.64 -43.69
CA SER A 6 14.67 -7.55 -42.56
C SER A 6 13.37 -7.49 -41.78
N ILE A 7 12.62 -8.60 -41.80
CA ILE A 7 11.38 -8.84 -41.05
C ILE A 7 11.63 -8.82 -39.52
N PHE A 8 12.91 -8.86 -39.12
CA PHE A 8 13.32 -8.52 -37.76
C PHE A 8 13.34 -7.00 -37.64
N ASP A 9 12.13 -6.47 -37.43
CA ASP A 9 11.93 -5.08 -37.03
C ASP A 9 12.83 -4.79 -35.82
N LYS A 10 13.42 -3.60 -35.82
CA LYS A 10 14.17 -3.01 -34.70
C LYS A 10 13.33 -2.88 -33.40
N SER A 11 12.08 -3.35 -33.40
CA SER A 11 11.21 -3.49 -32.23
C SER A 11 11.70 -4.58 -31.26
N PHE A 12 12.38 -5.63 -31.75
CA PHE A 12 12.92 -6.70 -30.89
C PHE A 12 14.08 -6.26 -30.00
N ASP A 13 14.85 -5.24 -30.42
CA ASP A 13 15.97 -4.70 -29.65
C ASP A 13 15.55 -3.65 -28.62
N SER A 14 14.27 -3.26 -28.60
CA SER A 14 13.78 -2.40 -27.53
C SER A 14 13.46 -3.28 -26.31
N PRO A 15 14.21 -3.19 -25.19
CA PRO A 15 13.86 -3.95 -24.00
C PRO A 15 12.46 -3.54 -23.60
N GLU A 16 11.48 -4.43 -23.80
CA GLU A 16 10.12 -4.22 -23.34
C GLU A 16 10.16 -4.14 -21.82
N TRP A 17 10.24 -2.91 -21.32
CA TRP A 17 10.24 -2.63 -19.90
C TRP A 17 8.90 -3.07 -19.31
N LEU A 18 8.88 -4.27 -18.72
CA LEU A 18 7.72 -4.84 -18.04
C LEU A 18 7.26 -3.89 -16.94
N ARG A 19 5.95 -3.63 -16.91
CA ARG A 19 5.35 -2.79 -15.87
C ARG A 19 5.29 -3.58 -14.57
N ARG A 20 5.60 -2.94 -13.45
CA ARG A 20 5.53 -3.56 -12.11
C ARG A 20 4.19 -4.22 -11.80
N ARG A 21 3.08 -3.58 -12.22
CA ARG A 21 1.74 -4.15 -12.05
C ARG A 21 1.53 -5.41 -12.89
N ASP A 22 2.18 -5.57 -14.04
CA ASP A 22 2.00 -6.74 -14.89
C ASP A 22 2.68 -7.97 -14.28
N LEU A 23 3.79 -7.77 -13.56
CA LEU A 23 4.46 -8.82 -12.79
C LEU A 23 3.68 -9.32 -11.57
N MET A 24 2.67 -8.60 -11.10
CA MET A 24 1.85 -9.05 -9.98
C MET A 24 0.94 -10.22 -10.38
N PRO A 25 0.93 -11.33 -9.64
CA PRO A 25 -0.05 -12.39 -9.81
C PRO A 25 -1.48 -11.85 -9.74
N ALA A 26 -2.42 -12.47 -10.48
CA ALA A 26 -3.81 -12.04 -10.51
C ALA A 26 -4.45 -12.00 -9.10
N TRP A 27 -4.19 -13.03 -8.28
CA TRP A 27 -4.68 -13.07 -6.91
C TRP A 27 -4.18 -11.90 -6.06
N LEU A 28 -2.90 -11.51 -6.20
CA LEU A 28 -2.31 -10.40 -5.44
C LEU A 28 -2.89 -9.05 -5.88
N LYS A 29 -3.20 -8.89 -7.17
CA LYS A 29 -3.92 -7.70 -7.68
C LYS A 29 -5.29 -7.57 -7.03
N VAL A 30 -6.07 -8.66 -7.04
CA VAL A 30 -7.40 -8.69 -6.41
C VAL A 30 -7.26 -8.39 -4.92
N TYR A 31 -6.30 -9.03 -4.25
CA TYR A 31 -6.05 -8.82 -2.82
C TYR A 31 -5.67 -7.37 -2.50
N THR A 32 -4.86 -6.73 -3.34
CA THR A 32 -4.49 -5.32 -3.17
C THR A 32 -5.72 -4.41 -3.23
N TRP A 33 -6.64 -4.68 -4.16
CA TRP A 33 -7.89 -3.93 -4.28
C TRP A 33 -8.84 -4.16 -3.11
N VAL A 34 -8.99 -5.41 -2.66
CA VAL A 34 -9.79 -5.75 -1.48
C VAL A 34 -9.23 -5.06 -0.24
N THR A 35 -7.90 -5.13 -0.06
CA THR A 35 -7.19 -4.48 1.05
C THR A 35 -7.37 -2.97 1.01
N PHE A 36 -7.28 -2.36 -0.17
CA PHE A 36 -7.55 -0.92 -0.36
C PHE A 36 -8.99 -0.57 0.02
N GLY A 37 -9.98 -1.32 -0.47
CA GLY A 37 -11.39 -1.10 -0.17
C GLY A 37 -11.70 -1.24 1.32
N LEU A 38 -11.17 -2.28 1.97
CA LEU A 38 -11.33 -2.49 3.40
C LEU A 38 -10.66 -1.38 4.22
N SER A 39 -9.45 -0.96 3.84
CA SER A 39 -8.73 0.13 4.49
C SER A 39 -9.47 1.46 4.37
N LEU A 40 -10.07 1.71 3.20
CA LEU A 40 -10.87 2.90 2.96
C LEU A 40 -12.14 2.86 3.81
N PHE A 41 -12.84 1.73 3.85
CA PHE A 41 -14.02 1.54 4.68
C PHE A 41 -13.72 1.77 6.17
N MET A 42 -12.66 1.15 6.70
CA MET A 42 -12.23 1.34 8.09
C MET A 42 -11.84 2.80 8.38
N THR A 43 -11.14 3.45 7.45
CA THR A 43 -10.82 4.88 7.57
C THR A 43 -12.09 5.71 7.71
N VAL A 44 -13.08 5.49 6.84
CA VAL A 44 -14.37 6.21 6.90
C VAL A 44 -15.07 5.96 8.24
N LEU A 45 -15.10 4.72 8.73
CA LEU A 45 -15.69 4.39 10.03
C LEU A 45 -15.02 5.15 11.18
N VAL A 46 -13.68 5.23 11.19
CA VAL A 46 -12.94 5.98 12.21
C VAL A 46 -13.34 7.45 12.20
N PHE A 47 -13.43 8.08 11.03
CA PHE A 47 -13.84 9.49 10.93
C PHE A 47 -15.30 9.71 11.33
N LEU A 48 -16.20 8.76 11.05
CA LEU A 48 -17.61 8.84 11.44
C LEU A 48 -17.83 8.71 12.95
N GLN A 49 -16.91 8.09 13.70
CA GLN A 49 -17.00 7.95 15.15
C GLN A 49 -16.46 9.17 15.94
N ILE A 50 -15.78 10.10 15.27
CA ILE A 50 -15.22 11.30 15.90
C ILE A 50 -16.31 12.20 16.54
N PRO A 51 -17.45 12.49 15.88
CA PRO A 51 -18.51 13.31 16.46
C PRO A 51 -19.10 12.71 17.76
N ASP A 52 -19.26 11.38 17.83
CA ASP A 52 -19.80 10.71 19.02
C ASP A 52 -18.87 10.79 20.24
N ALA A 53 -17.56 10.90 20.02
CA ALA A 53 -16.60 11.12 21.09
C ALA A 53 -16.63 12.55 21.67
N SER A 54 -17.14 13.52 20.90
CA SER A 54 -17.12 14.95 21.28
C SER A 54 -18.13 15.32 22.36
N GLY A 55 -19.23 14.57 22.50
CA GLY A 55 -20.28 14.83 23.50
C GLY A 55 -19.85 14.61 24.95
N LYS A 56 -18.67 14.00 25.19
CA LYS A 56 -18.18 13.65 26.53
C LYS A 56 -17.23 14.68 27.15
N LEU A 57 -16.90 15.76 26.43
CA LEU A 57 -15.91 16.77 26.82
C LEU A 57 -16.53 18.16 26.98
N ALA A 58 -17.55 18.26 27.83
CA ALA A 58 -17.99 19.55 28.33
C ALA A 58 -16.99 20.05 29.40
N GLY A 59 -15.91 20.73 29.00
CA GLY A 59 -15.06 21.51 29.94
C GLY A 59 -13.55 21.50 29.73
N ALA A 60 -12.98 20.73 28.80
CA ALA A 60 -11.53 20.74 28.50
C ALA A 60 -11.23 21.50 27.19
N ASP A 61 -9.95 21.84 26.96
CA ASP A 61 -9.46 22.49 25.74
C ASP A 61 -9.88 21.72 24.48
N ALA A 62 -11.02 22.14 23.94
CA ALA A 62 -11.66 21.47 22.82
C ALA A 62 -10.75 21.47 21.59
N ALA A 63 -9.97 22.55 21.38
CA ALA A 63 -9.08 22.65 20.24
C ALA A 63 -7.96 21.60 20.29
N GLY A 64 -7.32 21.44 21.46
CA GLY A 64 -6.31 20.41 21.68
C GLY A 64 -6.85 18.99 21.49
N PHE A 65 -8.04 18.71 22.03
CA PHE A 65 -8.70 17.41 21.87
C PHE A 65 -9.05 17.12 20.40
N TRP A 66 -9.61 18.09 19.68
CA TRP A 66 -9.92 17.95 18.25
C TRP A 66 -8.66 17.72 17.41
N ALA A 67 -7.61 18.49 17.66
CA ALA A 67 -6.33 18.33 16.96
C ALA A 67 -5.74 16.94 17.20
N GLY A 68 -5.70 16.47 18.45
CA GLY A 68 -5.20 15.14 18.81
C GLY A 68 -6.02 14.01 18.19
N THR A 69 -7.35 14.12 18.21
CA THR A 69 -8.27 13.11 17.65
C THR A 69 -8.15 13.03 16.14
N LEU A 70 -8.12 14.18 15.44
CA LEU A 70 -7.92 14.22 13.99
C LEU A 70 -6.55 13.69 13.59
N PHE A 71 -5.50 14.01 14.36
CA PHE A 71 -4.17 13.47 14.14
C PHE A 71 -4.13 11.95 14.30
N ALA A 72 -4.72 11.43 15.37
CA ALA A 72 -4.81 9.99 15.61
C ALA A 72 -5.61 9.28 14.50
N ALA A 73 -6.75 9.84 14.09
CA ALA A 73 -7.56 9.31 12.99
C ALA A 73 -6.79 9.32 11.66
N ALA A 74 -6.08 10.41 11.35
CA ALA A 74 -5.24 10.49 10.15
C ALA A 74 -4.07 9.50 10.19
N LEU A 75 -3.47 9.28 11.36
CA LEU A 75 -2.40 8.30 11.54
C LEU A 75 -2.92 6.87 11.32
N ILE A 76 -4.07 6.53 11.90
CA ILE A 76 -4.73 5.23 11.71
C ILE A 76 -5.06 5.03 10.22
N ALA A 77 -5.67 6.02 9.58
CA ALA A 77 -5.97 6.00 8.15
C ALA A 77 -4.71 5.77 7.31
N ALA A 78 -3.63 6.49 7.61
CA ALA A 78 -2.35 6.35 6.93
C ALA A 78 -1.78 4.94 7.07
N VAL A 79 -1.84 4.35 8.27
CA VAL A 79 -1.35 2.99 8.54
C VAL A 79 -2.10 1.94 7.71
N PHE A 80 -3.42 2.08 7.53
CA PHE A 80 -4.19 1.11 6.76
C PHE A 80 -4.17 1.38 5.24
N LEU A 81 -4.32 2.62 4.81
CA LEU A 81 -4.44 2.97 3.38
C LEU A 81 -3.12 3.04 2.63
N LEU A 82 -2.06 3.61 3.23
CA LEU A 82 -0.78 3.79 2.54
C LEU A 82 -0.19 2.48 1.99
N PRO A 83 -0.18 1.35 2.74
CA PRO A 83 0.24 0.05 2.26
C PRO A 83 -0.29 -0.32 0.87
N ALA A 84 -1.61 -0.23 0.69
CA ALA A 84 -2.28 -0.60 -0.55
C ALA A 84 -2.06 0.45 -1.64
N ILE A 85 -2.13 1.74 -1.29
CA ILE A 85 -1.91 2.85 -2.24
C ILE A 85 -0.50 2.80 -2.83
N LEU A 86 0.54 2.60 -2.01
CA LEU A 86 1.92 2.57 -2.48
C LEU A 86 2.15 1.41 -3.47
N VAL A 87 1.50 0.27 -3.25
CA VAL A 87 1.55 -0.89 -4.17
C VAL A 87 0.80 -0.57 -5.46
N LEU A 88 -0.40 0.03 -5.38
CA LEU A 88 -1.18 0.45 -6.56
C LEU A 88 -0.47 1.51 -7.41
N LEU A 89 0.30 2.40 -6.77
CA LEU A 89 1.13 3.42 -7.41
C LEU A 89 2.47 2.87 -7.94
N GLU A 90 2.75 1.58 -7.76
CA GLU A 90 3.96 0.91 -8.23
C GLU A 90 5.26 1.56 -7.68
N ILE A 91 5.20 2.09 -6.46
CA ILE A 91 6.35 2.74 -5.82
C ILE A 91 7.41 1.69 -5.47
N LYS A 92 8.68 1.97 -5.82
CA LYS A 92 9.79 1.02 -5.65
C LYS A 92 9.96 0.57 -4.20
N TRP A 93 9.70 1.47 -3.26
CA TRP A 93 9.80 1.25 -1.83
C TRP A 93 8.52 0.72 -1.18
N ALA A 94 7.43 0.50 -1.94
CA ALA A 94 6.15 0.06 -1.39
C ALA A 94 6.28 -1.25 -0.61
N ILE A 95 7.05 -2.21 -1.13
CA ILE A 95 7.26 -3.51 -0.50
C ILE A 95 8.05 -3.36 0.81
N TRP A 96 9.11 -2.54 0.81
CA TRP A 96 9.89 -2.28 2.03
C TRP A 96 9.07 -1.56 3.10
N PHE A 97 8.30 -0.54 2.71
CA PHE A 97 7.39 0.15 3.61
C PHE A 97 6.40 -0.82 4.26
N ASN A 98 5.81 -1.72 3.46
CA ASN A 98 4.90 -2.75 3.96
C ASN A 98 5.56 -3.71 4.95
N LEU A 99 6.81 -4.11 4.70
CA LEU A 99 7.55 -4.98 5.62
C LEU A 99 7.87 -4.29 6.94
N VAL A 100 8.36 -3.06 6.90
CA VAL A 100 8.62 -2.26 8.13
C VAL A 100 7.33 -2.10 8.92
N LEU A 101 6.23 -1.77 8.23
CA LEU A 101 4.93 -1.63 8.88
C LEU A 101 4.45 -2.96 9.49
N GLY A 102 4.64 -4.08 8.79
CA GLY A 102 4.34 -5.41 9.33
C GLY A 102 5.13 -5.73 10.60
N VAL A 103 6.42 -5.40 10.65
CA VAL A 103 7.25 -5.57 11.86
C VAL A 103 6.76 -4.67 13.00
N LEU A 104 6.46 -3.40 12.72
CA LEU A 104 5.92 -2.47 13.71
C LEU A 104 4.58 -2.97 14.28
N TRP A 105 3.72 -3.54 13.43
CA TRP A 105 2.46 -4.16 13.86
C TRP A 105 2.65 -5.37 14.76
N ILE A 106 3.62 -6.26 14.44
CA ILE A 106 3.96 -7.40 15.30
C ILE A 106 4.35 -6.90 16.69
N VAL A 107 5.26 -5.91 16.75
CA VAL A 107 5.72 -5.33 18.03
C VAL A 107 4.56 -4.72 18.80
N LEU A 108 3.67 -3.99 18.13
CA LEU A 108 2.49 -3.38 18.75
C LEU A 108 1.51 -4.41 19.31
N ILE A 109 1.24 -5.49 18.58
CA ILE A 109 0.34 -6.54 19.06
C ILE A 109 0.97 -7.31 20.22
N SER A 110 2.27 -7.61 20.13
CA SER A 110 2.99 -8.24 21.24
C SER A 110 2.98 -7.35 22.49
N SER A 111 3.16 -6.05 22.36
CA SER A 111 3.09 -5.14 23.51
C SER A 111 1.68 -5.09 24.10
N VAL A 112 0.64 -4.99 23.27
CA VAL A 112 -0.76 -5.06 23.72
C VAL A 112 -1.07 -6.38 24.44
N ALA A 113 -0.58 -7.51 23.91
CA ALA A 113 -0.82 -8.82 24.51
C ALA A 113 -0.16 -8.99 25.89
N ILE A 114 0.95 -8.28 26.14
CA ILE A 114 1.69 -8.36 27.41
C ILE A 114 1.19 -7.32 28.43
N PHE A 115 0.84 -6.11 27.98
CA PHE A 115 0.65 -4.94 28.85
C PHE A 115 -0.79 -4.39 28.88
N SER A 116 -1.69 -4.86 28.02
CA SER A 116 -3.02 -4.26 27.86
C SER A 116 -4.15 -5.27 28.06
N ASP A 117 -5.38 -4.74 28.17
CA ASP A 117 -6.61 -5.53 28.24
C ASP A 117 -6.76 -6.42 26.98
N PRO A 118 -7.10 -7.72 27.12
CA PRO A 118 -7.39 -8.62 26.01
C PRO A 118 -8.40 -8.07 24.99
N ALA A 119 -9.28 -7.16 25.37
CA ALA A 119 -10.18 -6.47 24.45
C ALA A 119 -9.44 -5.73 23.31
N PHE A 120 -8.19 -5.32 23.51
CA PHE A 120 -7.40 -4.72 22.43
C PHE A 120 -6.83 -5.75 21.44
N LEU A 121 -6.88 -7.06 21.75
CA LEU A 121 -6.46 -8.12 20.83
C LEU A 121 -7.38 -8.27 19.62
N TYR A 122 -8.62 -7.77 19.68
CA TYR A 122 -9.52 -7.74 18.52
C TYR A 122 -8.92 -6.94 17.35
N VAL A 123 -8.12 -5.90 17.64
CA VAL A 123 -7.36 -5.16 16.62
C VAL A 123 -6.34 -6.08 15.95
N GLY A 124 -5.71 -6.98 16.70
CA GLY A 124 -4.79 -7.99 16.17
C GLY A 124 -5.41 -9.01 15.23
N ILE A 125 -6.72 -9.30 15.35
CA ILE A 125 -7.42 -10.22 14.43
C ILE A 125 -7.41 -9.68 13.00
N THR A 126 -7.53 -8.36 12.83
CA THR A 126 -7.47 -7.72 11.51
C THR A 126 -6.14 -7.95 10.80
N MET A 127 -5.06 -8.23 11.54
CA MET A 127 -3.74 -8.51 10.99
C MET A 127 -3.69 -9.81 10.19
N PHE A 128 -4.47 -10.83 10.55
CA PHE A 128 -4.51 -12.08 9.78
C PHE A 128 -4.97 -11.84 8.34
N PHE A 129 -5.77 -10.80 8.09
CA PHE A 129 -6.13 -10.36 6.74
C PHE A 129 -4.96 -9.70 5.98
N TYR A 130 -3.91 -9.22 6.64
CA TYR A 130 -2.74 -8.64 5.96
C TYR A 130 -1.61 -9.65 5.72
N ILE A 131 -1.65 -10.82 6.38
CA ILE A 131 -0.61 -11.85 6.21
C ILE A 131 -0.52 -12.36 4.76
N PRO A 132 -1.62 -12.76 4.09
CA PRO A 132 -1.55 -13.22 2.70
C PRO A 132 -1.03 -12.12 1.75
N PHE A 133 -1.37 -10.87 2.04
CA PHE A 133 -0.90 -9.71 1.28
C PHE A 133 0.62 -9.57 1.39
N TRP A 134 1.17 -9.58 2.59
CA TRP A 134 2.62 -9.47 2.80
C TRP A 134 3.38 -10.68 2.24
N ALA A 135 2.84 -11.89 2.41
CA ALA A 135 3.41 -13.11 1.83
C ALA A 135 3.51 -13.03 0.30
N GLY A 136 2.50 -12.46 -0.38
CA GLY A 136 2.52 -12.26 -1.82
C GLY A 136 3.49 -11.17 -2.30
N LEU A 137 3.71 -10.13 -1.50
CA LEU A 137 4.62 -9.04 -1.84
C LEU A 137 6.11 -9.43 -1.75
N LEU A 138 6.45 -10.40 -0.90
CA LEU A 138 7.84 -10.81 -0.66
C LEU A 138 8.53 -11.37 -1.92
N PRO A 139 7.98 -12.36 -2.65
CA PRO A 139 8.56 -12.85 -3.91
C PRO A 139 8.65 -11.76 -4.98
N LEU A 140 7.69 -10.84 -4.98
CA LEU A 140 7.59 -9.75 -5.95
C LEU A 140 8.74 -8.74 -5.81
N ARG A 141 9.35 -8.64 -4.62
CA ARG A 141 10.43 -7.70 -4.31
C ARG A 141 11.59 -7.77 -5.30
N ARG A 142 12.11 -8.98 -5.54
CA ARG A 142 13.28 -9.18 -6.40
C ARG A 142 12.94 -8.78 -7.84
N ARG A 143 11.81 -9.26 -8.35
CA ARG A 143 11.33 -8.98 -9.71
C ARG A 143 11.03 -7.49 -9.94
N TRP A 144 10.46 -6.79 -8.95
CA TRP A 144 10.24 -5.33 -9.01
C TRP A 144 11.52 -4.50 -8.98
N ALA A 145 12.60 -5.04 -8.42
CA ALA A 145 13.89 -4.38 -8.33
C ALA A 145 14.74 -4.58 -9.59
N THR A 146 14.68 -5.76 -10.21
CA THR A 146 15.54 -6.15 -11.34
C THR A 146 14.89 -5.97 -12.70
N GLU A 147 13.61 -6.31 -12.86
CA GLU A 147 12.98 -6.51 -14.17
C GLU A 147 11.96 -5.43 -14.54
N ALA A 148 11.44 -4.68 -13.56
CA ALA A 148 10.28 -3.82 -13.81
C ALA A 148 10.43 -2.33 -13.48
N VAL A 149 9.74 -1.54 -14.29
CA VAL A 149 9.68 -0.09 -14.20
C VAL A 149 8.24 0.34 -13.88
N SER A 150 8.08 1.50 -13.25
CA SER A 150 6.74 2.04 -13.00
C SER A 150 6.07 2.48 -14.31
N GLY A 151 4.75 2.42 -14.38
CA GLY A 151 3.99 2.89 -15.55
C GLY A 151 4.28 4.36 -15.91
N ARG A 152 4.56 5.21 -14.93
CA ARG A 152 4.97 6.62 -15.16
C ARG A 152 6.32 6.72 -15.88
N ALA A 153 7.30 5.92 -15.45
CA ALA A 153 8.62 5.89 -16.06
C ALA A 153 8.58 5.32 -17.48
N ARG A 154 7.76 4.29 -17.73
CA ARG A 154 7.52 3.75 -19.09
C ARG A 154 6.93 4.81 -20.02
N ARG A 155 5.87 5.52 -19.58
CA ARG A 155 5.26 6.62 -20.37
C ARG A 155 6.23 7.75 -20.68
N ARG A 156 7.10 8.13 -19.73
CA ARG A 156 8.11 9.17 -19.92
C ARG A 156 9.18 8.75 -20.95
N LYS A 157 9.67 7.51 -20.88
CA LYS A 157 10.63 6.99 -21.86
C LYS A 157 10.03 6.91 -23.26
N ASN A 158 8.79 6.44 -23.39
CA ASN A 158 8.12 6.37 -24.70
C ASN A 158 7.93 7.76 -25.32
N ARG A 159 7.64 8.80 -24.52
CA ARG A 159 7.57 10.17 -25.04
C ARG A 159 8.91 10.72 -25.52
N ALA A 160 10.00 10.39 -24.82
CA ALA A 160 11.35 10.81 -25.20
C ALA A 160 11.90 10.08 -26.43
N ALA A 161 11.33 8.93 -26.80
CA ALA A 161 11.71 8.19 -28.00
C ALA A 161 11.01 8.69 -29.29
N ILE A 162 9.99 9.56 -29.15
CA ILE A 162 9.19 10.10 -30.26
C ILE A 162 9.58 11.55 -30.58
N SER A 163 10.32 12.22 -29.69
CA SER A 163 10.89 13.56 -29.86
C SER A 163 12.30 13.50 -30.43
#